data_AF-A0A7M2A2L8-F1
#
_entry.id   AF-A0A7M2A2L8-F1
#
_cell.length_a   1.000
_cell.length_b   1.000
_cell.length_c   1.000
_cell.angle_alpha   90.00
_cell.angle_beta   90.00
_cell.angle_gamma   90.00
#
_symmetry.space_group_name_H-M   'P 1'
#
loop_
_entity.id
_entity.type
_entity.pdbx_description
1 polymer ?
#
loop_
_entity_poly.entity_id
_entity_poly.type
_entity_poly.pdbx_seq_one_letter_code
_entity_poly.pdbx_strand_id
1 'polypeptide(L)'
;MNSVFEVSYSWNREAIPTGGADPVYMMVEWRNGAPAKRLRKIAPKIVSRDLELLLKPEFGIQLKGIYGCRSKETDIGWVLRLGDVYKGESKQILLEFAMGPRVSGKTAVCSAYWSTRKLKQSQRVLLRREQLYIQYTSHLGMLRQPEDPKVEKTIKLSETVPLIKQALRAYERGRSQEGSNMLRRHADALLIEAARKQDLDYYYEAEIVEKLRHHYGVTFASIYNNRENSMLGE
;
A
#
# COMPACT_ATOMS: atom_id res chain seq x y z
N MET A 1 18.38 19.88 17.28
CA MET A 1 18.55 18.70 16.42
C MET A 1 17.55 18.80 15.28
N ASN A 2 18.03 19.11 14.07
CA ASN A 2 17.21 19.13 12.86
C ASN A 2 16.70 17.71 12.61
N SER A 3 15.38 17.52 12.56
CA SER A 3 14.80 16.22 12.24
C SER A 3 15.01 15.96 10.74
N VAL A 4 15.70 14.87 10.42
CA VAL A 4 15.98 14.46 9.04
C VAL A 4 14.75 13.71 8.51
N PHE A 5 14.35 14.05 7.28
CA PHE A 5 13.35 13.30 6.53
C PHE A 5 14.04 12.08 5.92
N GLU A 6 13.71 10.91 6.43
CA GLU A 6 14.30 9.63 6.04
C GLU A 6 13.34 8.91 5.11
N VAL A 7 13.89 8.32 4.04
CA VAL A 7 13.14 7.53 3.06
C VAL A 7 13.94 6.27 2.75
N SER A 8 13.26 5.12 2.69
CA SER A 8 13.81 3.84 2.24
C SER A 8 12.92 3.21 1.17
N TYR A 9 13.57 2.48 0.27
CA TYR A 9 12.93 1.76 -0.83
C TYR A 9 13.37 0.31 -0.77
N SER A 10 12.42 -0.62 -0.79
CA SER A 10 12.69 -2.05 -0.77
C SER A 10 11.92 -2.71 -1.91
N TRP A 11 12.63 -3.38 -2.81
CA TRP A 11 12.02 -4.19 -3.86
C TRP A 11 11.60 -5.54 -3.29
N ASN A 12 10.54 -6.14 -3.81
CA ASN A 12 10.21 -7.52 -3.44
C ASN A 12 11.28 -8.50 -3.89
N ARG A 13 12.05 -8.17 -4.93
CA ARG A 13 13.19 -8.94 -5.42
C ARG A 13 14.38 -8.02 -5.69
N GLU A 14 15.58 -8.44 -5.32
CA GLU A 14 16.81 -7.67 -5.59
C GLU A 14 17.12 -7.58 -7.08
N ALA A 15 16.72 -8.58 -7.86
CA ALA A 15 16.91 -8.63 -9.30
C ALA A 15 15.72 -9.27 -10.05
N ILE A 16 15.56 -8.90 -11.32
CA ILE A 16 14.54 -9.42 -12.23
C ILE A 16 15.16 -9.99 -13.51
N PRO A 17 14.50 -10.92 -14.21
CA PRO A 17 15.07 -11.52 -15.41
C PRO A 17 15.19 -10.50 -16.56
N THR A 18 16.18 -10.70 -17.44
CA THR A 18 16.34 -9.87 -18.66
C THR A 18 15.14 -9.90 -19.59
N GLY A 19 14.28 -10.93 -19.49
CA GLY A 19 13.00 -11.00 -20.20
C GLY A 19 11.93 -10.03 -19.68
N GLY A 20 12.20 -9.29 -18.60
CA GLY A 20 11.20 -8.45 -17.93
C GLY A 20 10.43 -9.20 -16.85
N ALA A 21 9.71 -8.46 -16.03
CA ALA A 21 8.90 -9.00 -14.95
C ALA A 21 7.64 -8.18 -14.74
N ASP A 22 6.56 -8.88 -14.43
CA ASP A 22 5.24 -8.32 -14.23
C ASP A 22 4.41 -9.27 -13.34
N PRO A 23 4.05 -8.89 -12.10
CA PRO A 23 4.38 -7.63 -11.44
C PRO A 23 5.77 -7.62 -10.76
N VAL A 24 6.29 -6.42 -10.50
CA VAL A 24 7.44 -6.13 -9.62
C VAL A 24 7.01 -5.09 -8.58
N TYR A 25 7.23 -5.35 -7.29
CA TYR A 25 6.74 -4.49 -6.22
C TYR A 25 7.87 -3.72 -5.54
N MET A 26 7.59 -2.46 -5.19
CA MET A 26 8.46 -1.66 -4.34
C MET A 26 7.67 -1.10 -3.16
N MET A 27 8.14 -1.39 -1.96
CA MET A 27 7.69 -0.70 -0.76
C MET A 27 8.50 0.58 -0.57
N VAL A 28 7.80 1.68 -0.32
CA VAL A 28 8.40 2.97 -0.02
C VAL A 28 8.00 3.36 1.39
N GLU A 29 8.99 3.59 2.24
CA GLU A 29 8.77 3.98 3.63
C GLU A 29 9.42 5.32 3.91
N TRP A 30 8.78 6.12 4.76
CA TRP A 30 9.33 7.40 5.18
C TRP A 30 9.01 7.72 6.63
N ARG A 31 9.87 8.53 7.24
CA ARG A 31 9.73 9.02 8.61
C ARG A 31 10.39 10.39 8.76
N ASN A 32 9.93 11.17 9.74
CA ASN A 32 10.61 12.40 10.14
C ASN A 32 11.13 12.33 11.57
N GLY A 33 12.46 12.28 11.72
CA GLY A 33 13.14 12.15 13.00
C GLY A 33 13.15 10.74 13.59
N ALA A 34 13.77 10.58 14.76
CA ALA A 34 13.89 9.28 15.43
C ALA A 34 12.52 8.65 15.73
N PRO A 35 12.41 7.30 15.72
CA PRO A 35 11.16 6.63 16.03
C PRO A 35 10.69 7.03 17.43
N ALA A 36 9.40 7.25 17.59
CA ALA A 36 8.82 7.67 18.85
C ALA A 36 9.13 6.62 19.94
N LYS A 37 9.97 6.98 20.92
CA LYS A 37 10.22 6.13 22.09
C LYS A 37 8.97 6.13 22.98
N ARG A 38 8.14 5.10 22.83
CA ARG A 38 6.87 4.80 23.54
C ARG A 38 5.67 5.69 23.17
N LEU A 39 4.49 5.07 23.21
CA LEU A 39 3.16 5.69 23.22
C LEU A 39 3.05 6.68 24.39
N ARG A 40 3.54 7.91 24.23
CA ARG A 40 3.14 9.01 25.10
C ARG A 40 1.72 9.41 24.69
N LYS A 41 0.84 9.66 25.66
CA LYS A 41 -0.56 10.13 25.45
C LYS A 41 -0.68 11.49 24.71
N ILE A 42 0.40 12.00 24.14
CA ILE A 42 0.47 13.30 23.48
C ILE A 42 0.42 13.04 21.98
N ALA A 43 -0.57 13.64 21.30
CA ALA A 43 -0.67 13.59 19.85
C ALA A 43 0.68 13.97 19.22
N PRO A 44 1.16 13.23 18.20
CA PRO A 44 2.47 13.47 17.65
C PRO A 44 2.52 14.87 17.03
N LYS A 45 3.65 15.56 17.20
CA LYS A 45 3.81 16.93 16.70
C LYS A 45 3.88 16.90 15.17
N ILE A 46 2.98 17.62 14.50
CA ILE A 46 3.07 17.84 13.05
C ILE A 46 4.35 18.62 12.71
N VAL A 47 5.07 18.20 11.67
CA VAL A 47 6.33 18.80 11.22
C VAL A 47 6.17 19.49 9.87
N SER A 48 5.38 18.89 8.98
CA SER A 48 5.04 19.48 7.69
C SER A 48 3.69 18.94 7.19
N ARG A 49 3.11 19.63 6.21
CA ARG A 49 1.80 19.31 5.65
C ARG A 49 1.89 18.89 4.19
N ASP A 50 0.85 18.18 3.75
CA ASP A 50 0.66 17.82 2.34
C ASP A 50 1.92 17.22 1.70
N LEU A 51 2.51 16.19 2.32
CA LEU A 51 3.62 15.48 1.71
C LEU A 51 3.17 14.89 0.36
N GLU A 52 3.94 15.14 -0.67
CA GLU A 52 3.71 14.64 -2.02
C GLU A 52 4.97 13.96 -2.54
N LEU A 53 4.76 12.87 -3.26
CA LEU A 53 5.76 12.16 -4.03
C LEU A 53 5.35 12.19 -5.49
N LEU A 54 6.14 12.87 -6.33
CA LEU A 54 6.02 12.77 -7.79
C LEU A 54 6.96 11.66 -8.28
N LEU A 55 6.38 10.66 -8.95
CA LEU A 55 7.10 9.57 -9.59
C LEU A 55 7.09 9.76 -11.11
N LYS A 56 8.25 9.66 -11.73
CA LYS A 56 8.41 9.68 -13.18
C LYS A 56 8.99 8.34 -13.64
N PRO A 57 8.16 7.39 -14.08
CA PRO A 57 8.64 6.12 -14.64
C PRO A 57 9.56 6.37 -15.84
N GLU A 58 10.62 5.58 -15.95
CA GLU A 58 11.47 5.56 -17.14
C GLU A 58 10.74 4.94 -18.34
N PHE A 59 11.24 5.21 -19.55
CA PHE A 59 10.66 4.66 -20.78
C PHE A 59 10.53 3.13 -20.71
N GLY A 60 9.37 2.58 -21.06
CA GLY A 60 9.13 1.13 -21.05
C GLY A 60 8.88 0.52 -19.66
N ILE A 61 8.68 1.34 -18.63
CA ILE A 61 8.27 0.92 -17.29
C ILE A 61 6.88 1.48 -17.01
N GLN A 62 5.97 0.61 -16.59
CA GLN A 62 4.60 0.98 -16.29
C GLN A 62 4.36 0.90 -14.78
N LEU A 63 3.73 1.92 -14.21
CA LEU A 63 3.24 1.89 -12.83
C LEU A 63 1.78 1.42 -12.85
N LYS A 64 1.55 0.15 -12.50
CA LYS A 64 0.25 -0.51 -12.55
C LYS A 64 -0.62 -0.25 -11.34
N GLY A 65 0.00 -0.19 -10.16
CA GLY A 65 -0.70 -0.12 -8.88
C GLY A 65 0.00 0.80 -7.91
N ILE A 66 -0.80 1.56 -7.16
CA ILE A 66 -0.35 2.41 -6.06
C ILE A 66 -1.28 2.14 -4.89
N TYR A 67 -0.73 1.62 -3.79
CA TYR A 67 -1.47 1.21 -2.61
C TYR A 67 -1.05 2.00 -1.38
N GLY A 68 -2.00 2.31 -0.51
CA GLY A 68 -1.76 3.05 0.74
C GLY A 68 -1.86 4.57 0.61
N CYS A 69 -2.10 5.12 -0.58
CA CYS A 69 -2.32 6.56 -0.75
C CYS A 69 -3.26 6.91 -1.91
N ARG A 70 -3.64 8.18 -2.00
CA ARG A 70 -4.34 8.72 -3.18
C ARG A 70 -3.30 9.12 -4.21
N SER A 71 -3.55 8.80 -5.47
CA SER A 71 -2.67 9.10 -6.59
C SER A 71 -3.43 9.73 -7.74
N LYS A 72 -2.72 10.49 -8.55
CA LYS A 72 -3.23 11.08 -9.80
C LYS A 72 -2.13 11.05 -10.85
N GLU A 73 -2.43 10.51 -12.02
CA GLU A 73 -1.56 10.62 -13.18
C GLU A 73 -1.64 12.04 -13.78
N THR A 74 -0.50 12.54 -14.21
CA THR A 74 -0.32 13.87 -14.80
C THR A 74 0.66 13.78 -15.96
N ASP A 75 0.73 14.82 -16.79
CA ASP A 75 1.62 14.87 -17.96
C ASP A 75 3.11 14.66 -17.61
N ILE A 76 3.50 14.95 -16.37
CA ILE A 76 4.88 14.84 -15.89
C ILE A 76 5.14 13.57 -15.06
N GLY A 77 4.15 12.70 -14.89
CA GLY A 77 4.22 11.48 -14.08
C GLY A 77 3.09 11.33 -13.06
N TRP A 78 3.31 10.52 -12.03
CA TRP A 78 2.31 10.19 -11.00
C TRP A 78 2.52 11.02 -9.74
N VAL A 79 1.50 11.78 -9.33
CA VAL A 79 1.50 12.55 -8.09
C VAL A 79 0.78 11.77 -7.00
N LEU A 80 1.51 11.36 -5.97
CA LEU A 80 1.02 10.62 -4.82
C LEU A 80 0.87 11.56 -3.63
N ARG A 81 -0.32 11.61 -3.04
CA ARG A 81 -0.65 12.44 -1.87
C ARG A 81 -0.52 11.61 -0.60
N LEU A 82 0.51 11.90 0.19
CA LEU A 82 0.93 11.12 1.36
C LEU A 82 0.48 11.74 2.70
N GLY A 83 -0.15 12.92 2.64
CA GLY A 83 -0.76 13.59 3.79
C GLY A 83 0.26 14.27 4.71
N ASP A 84 -0.15 14.53 5.95
CA ASP A 84 0.66 15.26 6.91
C ASP A 84 1.78 14.38 7.50
N VAL A 85 2.89 15.04 7.83
CA VAL A 85 4.09 14.40 8.40
C VAL A 85 4.18 14.74 9.87
N TYR A 86 4.13 13.69 10.70
CA TYR A 86 4.25 13.81 12.14
C TYR A 86 5.61 13.32 12.62
N LYS A 87 6.11 13.94 13.70
CA LYS A 87 7.42 13.62 14.26
C LYS A 87 7.43 12.20 14.82
N GLY A 88 8.35 11.38 14.35
CA GLY A 88 8.58 10.00 14.81
C GLY A 88 7.56 8.98 14.29
N GLU A 89 6.61 9.39 13.44
CA GLU A 89 5.69 8.49 12.75
C GLU A 89 6.33 7.97 11.46
N SER A 90 6.31 6.64 11.30
CA SER A 90 6.67 5.98 10.05
C SER A 90 5.41 5.70 9.24
N LYS A 91 5.47 5.95 7.93
CA LYS A 91 4.41 5.58 6.98
C LYS A 91 5.01 4.84 5.81
N GLN A 92 4.16 4.09 5.12
CA GLN A 92 4.56 3.30 3.96
C GLN A 92 3.50 3.30 2.86
N ILE A 93 3.94 3.08 1.63
CA ILE A 93 3.11 2.76 0.47
C ILE A 93 3.73 1.60 -0.29
N LEU A 94 2.93 0.98 -1.15
CA LEU A 94 3.37 -0.06 -2.06
C LEU A 94 3.10 0.38 -3.50
N LEU A 95 4.10 0.18 -4.35
CA LEU A 95 4.04 0.46 -5.78
C LEU A 95 4.19 -0.85 -6.55
N GLU A 96 3.39 -1.01 -7.60
CA GLU A 96 3.42 -2.17 -8.49
C GLU A 96 3.81 -1.72 -9.89
N PHE A 97 4.87 -2.31 -10.41
CA PHE A 97 5.43 -2.01 -11.72
C PHE A 97 5.27 -3.21 -12.66
N ALA A 98 5.11 -2.92 -13.95
CA ALA A 98 5.41 -3.86 -15.01
C ALA A 98 6.64 -3.37 -15.78
N MET A 99 7.58 -4.28 -15.98
CA MET A 99 8.90 -3.97 -16.52
C MET A 99 9.19 -4.88 -17.71
N GLY A 100 9.37 -4.28 -18.89
CA GLY A 100 9.66 -5.02 -20.11
C GLY A 100 11.09 -5.59 -20.18
N PRO A 101 11.42 -6.33 -21.26
CA PRO A 101 12.74 -6.89 -21.46
C PRO A 101 13.84 -5.83 -21.50
N ARG A 102 14.98 -6.12 -20.87
CA ARG A 102 16.19 -5.28 -20.89
C ARG A 102 17.47 -6.09 -20.79
N VAL A 103 18.56 -5.46 -21.19
CA VAL A 103 19.92 -6.00 -21.00
C VAL A 103 20.23 -6.19 -19.52
N SER A 104 21.04 -7.21 -19.22
CA SER A 104 21.54 -7.45 -17.87
C SER A 104 22.30 -6.23 -17.36
N GLY A 105 22.07 -5.83 -16.11
CA GLY A 105 22.67 -4.64 -15.52
C GLY A 105 21.70 -3.85 -14.65
N LYS A 106 22.26 -2.87 -13.93
CA LYS A 106 21.49 -1.94 -13.11
C LYS A 106 20.76 -0.94 -14.01
N THR A 107 19.44 -0.95 -13.95
CA THR A 107 18.58 -0.11 -14.79
C THR A 107 17.80 0.88 -13.93
N ALA A 108 17.74 2.13 -14.38
CA ALA A 108 16.86 3.15 -13.82
C ALA A 108 15.38 2.76 -13.99
N VAL A 109 14.60 2.89 -12.92
CA VAL A 109 13.17 2.53 -12.89
C VAL A 109 12.29 3.76 -12.93
N CYS A 110 12.52 4.70 -12.02
CA CYS A 110 11.81 5.97 -11.99
C CYS A 110 12.60 7.02 -11.20
N SER A 111 12.36 8.29 -11.52
CA SER A 111 12.76 9.41 -10.67
C SER A 111 11.69 9.68 -9.60
N ALA A 112 12.11 9.87 -8.35
CA ALA A 112 11.26 10.21 -7.21
C ALA A 112 11.57 11.63 -6.72
N TYR A 113 10.53 12.47 -6.62
CA TYR A 113 10.62 13.85 -6.14
C TYR A 113 9.70 14.05 -4.92
N TRP A 114 10.30 14.25 -3.75
CA TRP A 114 9.59 14.46 -2.50
C TRP A 114 9.42 15.94 -2.22
N SER A 115 8.21 16.36 -1.87
CA SER A 115 7.93 17.76 -1.54
C SER A 115 6.88 17.89 -0.45
N THR A 116 6.90 19.00 0.29
CA THR A 116 5.94 19.26 1.38
C THR A 116 5.68 20.76 1.52
N ARG A 117 4.65 21.14 2.28
CA ARG A 117 4.44 22.52 2.74
C ARG A 117 4.92 22.66 4.18
N LYS A 118 5.78 23.65 4.45
CA LYS A 118 6.21 23.94 5.83
C LYS A 118 5.06 24.59 6.60
N LEU A 119 4.96 24.36 7.91
CA LEU A 119 3.82 24.82 8.72
C LEU A 119 3.54 26.33 8.65
N LYS A 120 4.58 27.15 8.50
CA LYS A 120 4.49 28.61 8.44
C LYS A 120 4.59 29.19 7.03
N GLN A 121 4.69 28.34 6.00
CA GLN A 121 4.85 28.78 4.61
C GLN A 121 3.80 28.10 3.73
N SER A 122 3.10 28.91 2.94
CA SER A 122 2.15 28.38 1.96
C SER A 122 2.85 27.65 0.82
N GLN A 123 4.08 28.03 0.47
CA GLN A 123 4.82 27.48 -0.65
C GLN A 123 5.29 26.04 -0.39
N ARG A 124 5.14 25.19 -1.41
CA ARG A 124 5.66 23.83 -1.43
C ARG A 124 7.17 23.86 -1.65
N VAL A 125 7.91 23.09 -0.86
CA VAL A 125 9.36 23.00 -0.89
C VAL A 125 9.77 21.57 -1.27
N LEU A 126 10.73 21.44 -2.18
CA LEU A 126 11.35 20.16 -2.52
C LEU A 126 12.23 19.71 -1.34
N LEU A 127 11.97 18.48 -0.86
CA LEU A 127 12.74 17.85 0.21
C LEU A 127 13.90 17.04 -0.34
N ARG A 128 13.65 16.25 -1.38
CA ARG A 128 14.60 15.24 -1.89
C ARG A 128 14.26 14.86 -3.32
N ARG A 129 15.30 14.56 -4.11
CA ARG A 129 15.20 13.96 -5.45
C ARG A 129 16.09 12.73 -5.50
N GLU A 130 15.56 11.62 -5.99
CA GLU A 130 16.27 10.34 -6.11
C GLU A 130 15.97 9.68 -7.45
N GLN A 131 16.91 8.88 -7.96
CA GLN A 131 16.68 7.95 -9.05
C GLN A 131 16.65 6.54 -8.46
N LEU A 132 15.59 5.80 -8.75
CA LEU A 132 15.41 4.43 -8.27
C LEU A 132 15.89 3.45 -9.34
N TYR A 133 16.47 2.33 -8.91
CA TYR A 133 17.09 1.35 -9.78
C TYR A 133 16.71 -0.06 -9.38
N ILE A 134 16.77 -0.97 -10.35
CA ILE A 134 16.66 -2.42 -10.14
C ILE A 134 17.71 -3.15 -10.98
N GLN A 135 18.12 -4.33 -10.55
CA GLN A 135 19.08 -5.16 -11.28
C GLN A 135 18.34 -6.09 -12.26
N TYR A 136 18.68 -6.03 -13.55
CA TYR A 136 18.31 -7.08 -14.51
C TYR A 136 19.42 -8.13 -14.57
N THR A 137 19.08 -9.40 -14.64
CA THR A 137 20.07 -10.48 -14.66
C THR A 137 19.57 -11.74 -15.37
N SER A 138 20.48 -12.49 -15.96
CA SER A 138 20.24 -13.86 -16.44
C SER A 138 20.73 -14.91 -15.44
N HIS A 139 21.31 -14.49 -14.31
CA HIS A 139 21.88 -15.38 -13.31
C HIS A 139 20.77 -16.03 -12.47
N LEU A 140 20.50 -17.32 -12.73
CA LEU A 140 19.43 -18.07 -12.07
C LEU A 140 19.55 -18.08 -10.53
N GLY A 141 20.77 -18.05 -9.99
CA GLY A 141 20.96 -17.99 -8.54
C GLY A 141 20.46 -16.69 -7.91
N MET A 142 20.53 -15.56 -8.62
CA MET A 142 19.98 -14.28 -8.14
C MET A 142 18.46 -14.28 -8.26
N LEU A 143 17.93 -14.86 -9.33
CA LEU A 143 16.48 -14.94 -9.58
C LEU A 143 15.74 -15.91 -8.63
N ARG A 144 16.47 -16.84 -8.01
CA ARG A 144 15.94 -17.82 -7.05
C ARG A 144 16.04 -17.38 -5.60
N GLN A 145 16.61 -16.19 -5.34
CA GLN A 145 16.62 -15.66 -3.98
C GLN A 145 15.18 -15.46 -3.49
N PRO A 146 14.91 -15.75 -2.19
CA PRO A 146 13.61 -15.48 -1.61
C PRO A 146 13.29 -13.98 -1.72
N GLU A 147 12.00 -13.67 -1.80
CA GLU A 147 11.54 -12.28 -1.81
C GLU A 147 11.82 -11.59 -0.47
N ASP A 148 11.89 -10.26 -0.49
CA ASP A 148 12.00 -9.48 0.74
C ASP A 148 10.75 -9.73 1.61
N PRO A 149 10.90 -10.28 2.82
CA PRO A 149 9.76 -10.72 3.63
C PRO A 149 8.88 -9.54 4.10
N LYS A 150 9.45 -8.33 4.21
CA LYS A 150 8.71 -7.13 4.60
C LYS A 150 7.87 -6.60 3.44
N VAL A 151 8.41 -6.64 2.23
CA VAL A 151 7.65 -6.30 1.02
C VAL A 151 6.57 -7.34 0.76
N GLU A 152 6.90 -8.64 0.88
CA GLU A 152 5.94 -9.75 0.75
C GLU A 152 4.74 -9.57 1.71
N LYS A 153 5.02 -9.27 2.97
CA LYS A 153 3.98 -8.94 3.96
C LYS A 153 3.12 -7.76 3.52
N THR A 154 3.75 -6.70 3.05
CA THR A 154 3.04 -5.48 2.63
C THR A 154 2.16 -5.73 1.41
N ILE A 155 2.62 -6.54 0.45
CA ILE A 155 1.82 -7.02 -0.69
C ILE A 155 0.59 -7.74 -0.15
N LYS A 156 0.79 -8.73 0.73
CA LYS A 156 -0.30 -9.56 1.24
C LYS A 156 -1.36 -8.76 1.98
N LEU A 157 -0.97 -7.83 2.85
CA LEU A 157 -1.91 -6.96 3.57
C LEU A 157 -2.62 -5.96 2.63
N SER A 158 -1.97 -5.54 1.54
CA SER A 158 -2.59 -4.61 0.58
C SER A 158 -3.78 -5.23 -0.19
N GLU A 159 -3.85 -6.57 -0.29
CA GLU A 159 -4.95 -7.30 -0.93
C GLU A 159 -6.29 -7.14 -0.19
N THR A 160 -6.27 -6.80 1.11
CA THR A 160 -7.48 -6.67 1.93
C THR A 160 -8.42 -5.58 1.41
N VAL A 161 -7.87 -4.43 1.01
CA VAL A 161 -8.67 -3.28 0.58
C VAL A 161 -9.51 -3.55 -0.69
N PRO A 162 -8.95 -4.04 -1.81
CA PRO A 162 -9.75 -4.37 -2.98
C PRO A 162 -10.76 -5.49 -2.68
N LEU A 163 -10.41 -6.46 -1.84
CA LEU A 163 -11.32 -7.53 -1.44
C LEU A 163 -12.53 -7.02 -0.65
N ILE A 164 -12.32 -6.12 0.32
CA ILE A 164 -13.41 -5.48 1.07
C ILE A 164 -14.34 -4.71 0.11
N LYS A 165 -13.79 -3.97 -0.86
CA LYS A 165 -14.59 -3.25 -1.85
C LYS A 165 -15.43 -4.19 -2.72
N GLN A 166 -14.86 -5.33 -3.13
CA GLN A 166 -15.60 -6.32 -3.91
C GLN A 166 -16.71 -6.97 -3.08
N ALA A 167 -16.42 -7.32 -1.82
CA ALA A 167 -17.41 -7.87 -0.90
C ALA A 167 -18.56 -6.89 -0.65
N LEU A 168 -18.24 -5.61 -0.39
CA LEU A 168 -19.25 -4.56 -0.23
C LEU A 168 -20.17 -4.44 -1.45
N ARG A 169 -19.62 -4.46 -2.67
CA ARG A 169 -20.43 -4.48 -3.91
C ARG A 169 -21.31 -5.72 -4.04
N ALA A 170 -20.89 -6.86 -3.49
CA ALA A 170 -21.73 -8.06 -3.46
C ALA A 170 -22.92 -7.87 -2.51
N TYR A 171 -22.67 -7.33 -1.30
CA TYR A 171 -23.72 -6.97 -0.35
C TYR A 171 -24.71 -5.95 -0.92
N GLU A 172 -24.22 -4.87 -1.54
CA GLU A 172 -25.07 -3.83 -2.16
C GLU A 172 -25.98 -4.37 -3.27
N ARG A 173 -25.59 -5.49 -3.90
CA ARG A 173 -26.36 -6.17 -4.95
C ARG A 173 -27.23 -7.32 -4.43
N GLY A 174 -27.34 -7.50 -3.12
CA GLY A 174 -28.11 -8.58 -2.49
C GLY A 174 -27.46 -9.94 -2.50
N ARG A 175 -26.21 -10.03 -2.96
CA ARG A 175 -25.41 -11.25 -2.93
C ARG A 175 -24.69 -11.34 -1.59
N SER A 176 -25.45 -11.25 -0.50
CA SER A 176 -24.93 -11.17 0.88
C SER A 176 -24.11 -12.40 1.27
N GLN A 177 -24.52 -13.60 0.84
CA GLN A 177 -23.76 -14.82 1.09
C GLN A 177 -22.41 -14.83 0.37
N GLU A 178 -22.36 -14.35 -0.88
CA GLU A 178 -21.14 -14.22 -1.66
C GLU A 178 -20.18 -13.24 -0.96
N GLY A 179 -20.66 -12.04 -0.62
CA GLY A 179 -19.88 -11.04 0.10
C GLY A 179 -19.34 -11.54 1.45
N SER A 180 -20.17 -12.26 2.21
CA SER A 180 -19.75 -12.84 3.50
C SER A 180 -18.68 -13.92 3.32
N ASN A 181 -18.84 -14.80 2.33
CA ASN A 181 -17.88 -15.85 2.05
C ASN A 181 -16.52 -15.29 1.57
N MET A 182 -16.53 -14.20 0.80
CA MET A 182 -15.29 -13.53 0.38
C MET A 182 -14.49 -13.03 1.59
N LEU A 183 -15.15 -12.31 2.51
CA LEU A 183 -14.50 -11.78 3.71
C LEU A 183 -14.01 -12.89 4.64
N ARG A 184 -14.83 -13.93 4.86
CA ARG A 184 -14.47 -15.07 5.72
C ARG A 184 -13.22 -15.79 5.19
N ARG A 185 -13.21 -16.15 3.91
CA ARG A 185 -12.06 -16.84 3.30
C ARG A 185 -10.78 -16.01 3.36
N HIS A 186 -10.89 -14.68 3.22
CA HIS A 186 -9.74 -13.79 3.36
C HIS A 186 -9.23 -13.73 4.79
N ALA A 187 -10.13 -13.62 5.79
CA ALA A 187 -9.76 -13.66 7.19
C ALA A 187 -9.08 -14.99 7.56
N ASP A 188 -9.63 -16.12 7.12
CA ASP A 188 -9.04 -17.45 7.33
C ASP A 188 -7.63 -17.53 6.72
N ALA A 189 -7.43 -17.01 5.51
CA ALA A 189 -6.13 -16.97 4.87
C ALA A 189 -5.11 -16.12 5.66
N LEU A 190 -5.54 -14.97 6.18
CA LEU A 190 -4.71 -14.13 7.04
C LEU A 190 -4.36 -14.83 8.37
N LEU A 191 -5.29 -15.57 8.98
CA LEU A 191 -5.03 -16.35 10.20
C LEU A 191 -4.01 -17.48 9.95
N ILE A 192 -4.07 -18.13 8.79
CA ILE A 192 -3.08 -19.13 8.38
C ILE A 192 -1.69 -18.49 8.25
N GLU A 193 -1.59 -17.32 7.62
CA GLU A 193 -0.32 -16.57 7.52
C GLU A 193 0.19 -16.12 8.89
N ALA A 194 -0.70 -15.65 9.77
CA ALA A 194 -0.36 -15.28 11.14
C ALA A 194 0.25 -16.45 11.91
N ALA A 195 -0.34 -17.64 11.79
CA ALA A 195 0.16 -18.85 12.45
C ALA A 195 1.50 -19.32 11.87
N ARG A 196 1.65 -19.29 10.53
CA ARG A 196 2.88 -19.73 9.84
C ARG A 196 4.06 -18.79 10.08
N LYS A 197 3.83 -17.49 10.00
CA LYS A 197 4.87 -16.45 10.09
C LYS A 197 5.04 -15.92 11.52
N GLN A 198 4.20 -16.34 12.46
CA GLN A 198 4.16 -15.85 13.85
C GLN A 198 4.07 -14.32 13.94
N ASP A 199 3.31 -13.73 13.03
CA ASP A 199 3.24 -12.29 12.83
C ASP A 199 1.84 -11.77 13.12
N LEU A 200 1.74 -10.97 14.19
CA LEU A 200 0.47 -10.48 14.73
C LEU A 200 -0.23 -9.49 13.80
N ASP A 201 0.47 -8.85 12.87
CA ASP A 201 -0.19 -7.89 11.97
C ASP A 201 -1.20 -8.60 11.06
N TYR A 202 -0.92 -9.85 10.63
CA TYR A 202 -1.90 -10.65 9.89
C TYR A 202 -3.11 -11.02 10.77
N TYR A 203 -2.88 -11.31 12.06
CA TYR A 203 -3.96 -11.59 12.99
C TYR A 203 -4.86 -10.37 13.20
N TYR A 204 -4.27 -9.18 13.41
CA TYR A 204 -5.03 -7.94 13.56
C TYR A 204 -5.82 -7.58 12.31
N GLU A 205 -5.21 -7.75 11.12
CA GLU A 205 -5.91 -7.54 9.85
C GLU A 205 -7.10 -8.51 9.70
N ALA A 206 -6.91 -9.80 10.04
CA ALA A 206 -7.98 -10.79 10.00
C ALA A 206 -9.15 -10.42 10.93
N GLU A 207 -8.85 -9.93 12.13
CA GLU A 207 -9.85 -9.49 13.09
C GLU A 207 -10.67 -8.30 12.56
N ILE A 208 -10.02 -7.33 11.91
CA ILE A 208 -10.70 -6.21 11.25
C ILE A 208 -11.64 -6.72 10.16
N VAL A 209 -11.19 -7.67 9.33
CA VAL A 209 -11.99 -8.25 8.25
C VAL A 209 -13.21 -9.00 8.80
N GLU A 210 -13.07 -9.78 9.88
CA GLU A 210 -14.20 -10.46 10.51
C GLU A 210 -15.20 -9.49 11.14
N LYS A 211 -14.72 -8.42 11.80
CA LYS A 211 -15.59 -7.36 12.34
C LYS A 211 -16.40 -6.69 11.22
N LEU A 212 -15.76 -6.40 10.08
CA LEU A 212 -16.43 -5.85 8.91
C LEU A 212 -17.47 -6.83 8.32
N ARG A 213 -17.12 -8.13 8.24
CA ARG A 213 -18.05 -9.16 7.77
C ARG A 213 -19.31 -9.22 8.63
N HIS A 214 -19.16 -9.20 9.94
CA HIS A 214 -20.29 -9.16 10.87
C HIS A 214 -21.13 -7.89 10.66
N HIS A 215 -20.48 -6.73 10.61
CA HIS A 215 -21.16 -5.44 10.43
C HIS A 215 -21.97 -5.40 9.12
N TYR A 216 -21.37 -5.77 7.98
CA TYR A 216 -22.08 -5.83 6.71
C TYR A 216 -23.24 -6.84 6.74
N GLY A 217 -23.05 -7.99 7.38
CA GLY A 217 -24.12 -8.97 7.57
C GLY A 217 -25.35 -8.36 8.25
N VAL A 218 -25.16 -7.64 9.35
CA VAL A 218 -26.25 -6.97 10.09
C VAL A 218 -26.89 -5.85 9.27
N THR A 219 -26.08 -4.96 8.69
CA THR A 219 -26.58 -3.80 7.94
C THR A 219 -27.43 -4.21 6.75
N PHE A 220 -26.94 -5.15 5.93
CA PHE A 220 -27.66 -5.52 4.71
C PHE A 220 -28.82 -6.48 4.98
N ALA A 221 -28.77 -7.34 6.00
CA ALA A 221 -29.94 -8.13 6.40
C ALA A 221 -31.12 -7.24 6.84
N SER A 222 -30.85 -6.18 7.62
CA SER A 222 -31.88 -5.20 8.04
C SER A 222 -32.50 -4.45 6.86
N ILE A 223 -31.70 -4.08 5.85
CA ILE A 223 -32.18 -3.38 4.65
C ILE A 223 -33.11 -4.28 3.82
N TYR A 224 -32.81 -5.58 3.69
CA TYR A 224 -33.67 -6.51 2.95
C TYR A 224 -34.99 -6.76 3.69
N ASN A 225 -34.97 -6.99 5.00
CA ASN A 225 -36.19 -7.17 5.79
C ASN A 225 -37.09 -5.93 5.75
N ASN A 226 -36.52 -4.72 5.79
CA ASN A 226 -37.31 -3.48 5.68
C ASN A 226 -37.89 -3.25 4.27
N ARG A 227 -37.20 -3.69 3.21
CA ARG A 227 -37.72 -3.62 1.83
C ARG A 227 -38.84 -4.63 1.56
N GLU A 228 -38.74 -5.84 2.10
CA GLU A 228 -39.83 -6.82 2.01
C GLU A 228 -41.07 -6.33 2.77
N ASN A 229 -40.91 -5.77 3.96
CA ASN A 229 -42.02 -5.20 4.72
C ASN A 229 -42.64 -3.98 4.04
N SER A 230 -41.86 -3.12 3.35
CA SER A 230 -42.40 -1.98 2.61
C SER A 230 -43.07 -2.37 1.27
N MET A 231 -42.75 -3.54 0.70
CA MET A 231 -43.42 -4.04 -0.51
C MET A 231 -44.67 -4.86 -0.20
N LEU A 232 -44.82 -5.34 1.04
CA LEU A 232 -45.99 -6.09 1.48
C LEU A 232 -47.11 -5.23 2.10
N GLY A 233 -46.93 -3.92 2.18
CA GLY A 233 -48.00 -2.97 2.50
C GLY A 233 -48.53 -3.08 3.94
N GLU A 234 -47.99 -2.24 4.82
CA GLU A 234 -48.80 -1.49 5.78
C GLU A 234 -48.93 -0.04 5.30
#